data_AF-A0A8T5LWU5-F1
#
_entry.id   AF-A0A8T5LWU5-F1
#
_cell.length_a   1.000
_cell.length_b   1.000
_cell.length_c   1.000
_cell.angle_alpha   90.00
_cell.angle_beta   90.00
_cell.angle_gamma   90.00
#
_symmetry.space_group_name_H-M   'P 1'
#
loop_
_entity.id
_entity.type
_entity.pdbx_description
1 polymer ?
#
loop_
_entity_poly.entity_id
_entity_poly.type
_entity_poly.pdbx_seq_one_letter_code
_entity_poly.pdbx_strand_id
1 'polypeptide(L)'
;MKLNNLFFLFCKLVSPLVARGARAPAKRRRYAMISEINRHLYGHNHIKGCWEYHVEWCSKYRYNVLRKESIRLDCEQAIKEAAGLKNWELLELAVMSDHVHAVVRTQQPVSVSDILFYLKGRSSYDVFKKHPNLRLRYPKGHLWSPGKFCRTVGADLEVARKYVRNQIDIHQKKLGEWAS
;
A
#
# COMPACT_ATOMS: atom_id res chain seq x y z
N MET A 1 -1.23 36.56 34.77
CA MET A 1 -0.40 37.66 34.25
C MET A 1 0.37 37.13 33.05
N LYS A 2 0.04 37.66 31.86
CA LYS A 2 0.70 37.40 30.58
C LYS A 2 1.73 38.50 30.33
N LEU A 3 2.87 38.16 29.72
CA LEU A 3 3.78 39.08 29.01
C LEU A 3 4.04 38.39 27.65
N ASN A 4 3.42 38.85 26.55
CA ASN A 4 3.86 39.85 25.57
C ASN A 4 4.31 39.12 24.27
N ASN A 5 3.51 39.14 23.19
CA ASN A 5 3.52 40.12 22.07
C ASN A 5 4.86 40.13 21.31
N LEU A 6 4.97 40.06 19.98
CA LEU A 6 4.06 40.46 18.90
C LEU A 6 4.59 39.91 17.54
N PHE A 7 3.67 39.62 16.62
CA PHE A 7 3.66 39.88 15.15
C PHE A 7 4.99 40.19 14.42
N PHE A 8 5.43 39.49 13.37
CA PHE A 8 4.92 39.35 11.97
C PHE A 8 5.90 40.03 10.98
N LEU A 9 6.08 39.39 9.82
CA LEU A 9 6.60 39.90 8.55
C LEU A 9 8.12 40.19 8.42
N PHE A 10 8.81 39.42 7.58
CA PHE A 10 9.33 39.97 6.31
C PHE A 10 9.67 38.86 5.31
N CYS A 11 9.07 38.95 4.12
CA CYS A 11 9.33 38.13 2.95
C CYS A 11 10.01 39.01 1.89
N LYS A 12 11.08 38.51 1.24
CA LYS A 12 11.65 38.96 -0.07
C LYS A 12 12.28 40.38 -0.08
N LEU A 13 13.43 40.70 -0.67
CA LEU A 13 14.08 40.34 -1.95
C LEU A 13 15.53 40.92 -1.98
N VAL A 14 16.25 40.75 -3.11
CA VAL A 14 17.63 41.18 -3.49
C VAL A 14 18.70 40.12 -3.15
N SER A 15 19.34 39.37 -4.06
CA SER A 15 19.45 39.41 -5.52
C SER A 15 19.71 38.01 -6.11
N PRO A 16 19.43 37.80 -7.42
CA PRO A 16 19.72 36.58 -8.16
C PRO A 16 21.07 36.71 -8.88
N LEU A 17 22.10 35.94 -8.49
CA LEU A 17 23.25 35.74 -9.38
C LEU A 17 23.98 34.42 -9.04
N VAL A 18 23.97 33.53 -10.02
CA VAL A 18 24.95 32.44 -10.26
C VAL A 18 25.18 31.46 -9.10
N ALA A 19 24.40 30.38 -9.09
CA ALA A 19 24.92 29.07 -8.70
C ALA A 19 24.34 27.98 -9.62
N ARG A 20 24.52 28.14 -10.94
CA ARG A 20 24.46 27.00 -11.86
C ARG A 20 25.69 26.15 -11.57
N GLY A 21 25.52 25.05 -10.84
CA GLY A 21 26.59 24.05 -10.66
C GLY A 21 26.81 23.52 -9.24
N ALA A 22 26.10 24.00 -8.22
CA ALA A 22 26.21 23.43 -6.88
C ALA A 22 25.45 22.10 -6.80
N ARG A 23 26.15 20.97 -7.06
CA ARG A 23 25.65 19.65 -6.65
C ARG A 23 25.43 19.71 -5.14
N ALA A 24 24.17 19.53 -4.72
CA ALA A 24 23.83 19.42 -3.31
C ALA A 24 24.78 18.41 -2.62
N PRO A 25 25.31 18.74 -1.42
CA PRO A 25 26.27 17.89 -0.73
C PRO A 25 25.69 16.48 -0.55
N ALA A 26 26.49 15.44 -0.77
CA ALA A 26 26.05 14.04 -0.82
C ALA A 26 25.20 13.62 0.41
N LYS A 27 25.47 14.20 1.60
CA LYS A 27 24.66 14.02 2.81
C LYS A 27 23.20 14.46 2.64
N ARG A 28 22.92 15.56 1.92
CA ARG A 28 21.56 16.10 1.74
C ARG A 28 20.74 15.26 0.74
N ARG A 29 21.38 14.69 -0.29
CA ARG A 29 20.77 13.70 -1.19
C ARG A 29 20.47 12.36 -0.48
N ARG A 30 21.33 11.94 0.46
CA ARG A 30 21.13 10.73 1.27
C ARG A 30 19.90 10.79 2.18
N TYR A 31 19.66 11.93 2.85
CA TYR A 31 18.45 12.11 3.68
C TYR A 31 17.16 12.17 2.85
N ALA A 32 17.20 12.74 1.65
CA ALA A 32 16.05 12.80 0.76
C ALA A 32 15.56 11.39 0.33
N MET A 33 16.48 10.50 -0.07
CA MET A 33 16.15 9.12 -0.46
C MET A 33 15.56 8.29 0.70
N ILE A 34 16.11 8.43 1.91
CA ILE A 34 15.59 7.77 3.12
C ILE A 34 14.20 8.33 3.48
N SER A 35 13.98 9.64 3.30
CA SER A 35 12.68 10.28 3.59
C SER A 35 11.56 9.84 2.65
N GLU A 36 11.89 9.43 1.42
CA GLU A 36 10.91 9.01 0.41
C GLU A 36 10.44 7.56 0.67
N ILE A 37 11.36 6.67 1.02
CA ILE A 37 11.07 5.28 1.41
C ILE A 37 10.27 5.21 2.73
N ASN A 38 10.52 6.15 3.65
CA ASN A 38 9.95 6.11 4.99
C ASN A 38 8.54 6.69 5.11
N ARG A 39 7.98 7.30 4.05
CA ARG A 39 6.71 8.06 4.13
C ARG A 39 5.49 7.21 4.50
N HIS A 40 5.52 5.90 4.22
CA HIS A 40 4.42 4.97 4.47
C HIS A 40 4.80 3.79 5.37
N LEU A 41 5.83 3.95 6.21
CA LEU A 41 6.19 2.93 7.19
C LEU A 41 5.27 3.01 8.40
N TYR A 42 4.55 1.93 8.68
CA TYR A 42 3.94 1.74 9.99
C TYR A 42 4.99 1.32 10.99
N GLY A 43 4.76 1.71 12.24
CA GLY A 43 5.66 1.37 13.32
C GLY A 43 4.96 0.85 14.56
N HIS A 44 5.37 -0.33 15.00
CA HIS A 44 5.16 -0.86 16.35
C HIS A 44 6.49 -0.85 17.13
N ASN A 45 6.44 -1.17 18.42
CA ASN A 45 7.58 -1.10 19.36
C ASN A 45 8.86 -1.80 18.86
N HIS A 46 8.73 -2.86 18.05
CA HIS A 46 9.88 -3.62 17.53
C HIS A 46 9.82 -3.87 16.02
N ILE A 47 8.88 -3.24 15.30
CA ILE A 47 8.66 -3.49 13.87
C ILE A 47 8.40 -2.17 13.17
N LYS A 48 9.21 -1.85 12.16
CA LYS A 48 8.94 -0.78 11.19
C LYS A 48 8.83 -1.41 9.81
N GLY A 49 7.71 -1.21 9.14
CA GLY A 49 7.46 -1.87 7.86
C GLY A 49 6.32 -1.27 7.07
N CYS A 50 6.29 -1.61 5.79
CA CYS A 50 5.18 -1.33 4.88
C CYS A 50 4.74 -2.67 4.30
N TRP A 51 3.44 -2.96 4.39
CA TRP A 51 2.87 -4.23 3.93
C TRP A 51 1.77 -3.93 2.93
N GLU A 52 2.16 -3.87 1.67
CA GLU A 52 1.25 -3.63 0.55
C GLU A 52 1.24 -4.85 -0.36
N TYR A 53 0.04 -5.23 -0.77
CA TYR A 53 -0.18 -6.42 -1.59
C TYR A 53 -1.10 -6.07 -2.75
N HIS A 54 -0.63 -6.36 -3.96
CA HIS A 54 -1.49 -6.45 -5.13
C HIS A 54 -2.08 -7.85 -5.15
N VAL A 55 -3.39 -7.94 -5.02
CA VAL A 55 -4.14 -9.19 -5.01
C VAL A 55 -5.14 -9.21 -6.15
N GLU A 56 -5.32 -10.39 -6.74
CA GLU A 56 -6.31 -10.60 -7.78
C GLU A 56 -7.01 -11.95 -7.56
N TRP A 57 -8.32 -11.96 -7.81
CA TRP A 57 -9.09 -13.20 -7.83
C TRP A 57 -10.24 -13.09 -8.83
N CYS A 58 -10.66 -14.26 -9.36
CA CYS A 58 -11.71 -14.34 -10.37
C CYS A 58 -12.97 -14.98 -9.80
N SER A 59 -14.12 -14.66 -10.42
CA SER A 59 -15.38 -15.35 -10.22
C SER A 59 -15.24 -16.83 -10.55
N LYS A 60 -16.03 -17.67 -9.89
CA LYS A 60 -16.00 -19.10 -10.13
C LYS A 60 -16.45 -19.38 -11.56
N TYR A 61 -15.66 -20.20 -12.27
CA TYR A 61 -15.82 -20.50 -13.69
C TYR A 61 -15.68 -19.29 -14.63
N ARG A 62 -15.15 -18.16 -14.15
CA ARG A 62 -14.99 -16.90 -14.90
C ARG A 62 -16.28 -16.42 -15.56
N TYR A 63 -17.43 -16.62 -14.90
CA TYR A 63 -18.67 -16.01 -15.36
C TYR A 63 -18.62 -14.49 -15.21
N ASN A 64 -19.13 -13.79 -16.22
CA ASN A 64 -19.22 -12.32 -16.26
C ASN A 64 -20.35 -11.76 -15.36
N VAL A 65 -20.49 -12.26 -14.14
CA VAL A 65 -21.58 -11.90 -13.21
C VAL A 65 -21.48 -10.47 -12.70
N LEU A 66 -20.26 -9.93 -12.64
CA LEU A 66 -19.98 -8.57 -12.19
C LEU A 66 -20.15 -7.55 -13.33
N ARG A 67 -20.51 -7.99 -14.55
CA ARG A 67 -20.86 -7.08 -15.65
C ARG A 67 -22.14 -6.28 -15.36
N LYS A 68 -23.05 -6.83 -14.57
CA LYS A 68 -24.27 -6.13 -14.18
C LYS A 68 -23.92 -5.08 -13.13
N GLU A 69 -24.21 -3.82 -13.44
CA GLU A 69 -23.84 -2.67 -12.62
C GLU A 69 -24.26 -2.80 -11.16
N SER A 70 -25.50 -3.24 -10.90
CA SER A 70 -25.99 -3.44 -9.53
C SER A 70 -25.15 -4.43 -8.73
N ILE A 71 -24.67 -5.50 -9.36
CA ILE A 71 -23.87 -6.54 -8.70
C ILE A 71 -22.44 -6.02 -8.50
N ARG A 72 -21.90 -5.30 -9.49
CA ARG A 72 -20.57 -4.69 -9.44
C ARG A 72 -20.44 -3.72 -8.26
N LEU A 73 -21.36 -2.76 -8.15
CA LEU A 73 -21.38 -1.75 -7.09
C LEU A 73 -21.53 -2.37 -5.71
N ASP A 74 -22.42 -3.36 -5.56
CA ASP A 74 -22.57 -4.07 -4.30
C ASP A 74 -21.35 -4.91 -3.92
N CYS A 75 -20.66 -5.49 -4.92
CA CYS A 75 -19.41 -6.21 -4.72
C CYS A 75 -18.28 -5.27 -4.28
N GLU A 76 -18.13 -4.11 -4.95
CA GLU A 76 -17.18 -3.07 -4.54
C GLU A 76 -17.41 -2.61 -3.12
N GLN A 77 -18.68 -2.34 -2.76
CA GLN A 77 -19.05 -1.93 -1.41
C GLN A 77 -18.75 -3.02 -0.38
N ALA A 78 -19.08 -4.28 -0.67
CA ALA A 78 -18.80 -5.40 0.23
C ALA A 78 -17.30 -5.60 0.48
N ILE A 79 -16.46 -5.40 -0.55
CA ILE A 79 -15.00 -5.48 -0.41
C ILE A 79 -14.47 -4.33 0.45
N LYS A 80 -14.96 -3.10 0.23
CA LYS A 80 -14.60 -1.92 1.02
C LYS A 80 -14.97 -2.09 2.50
N GLU A 81 -16.18 -2.55 2.77
CA GLU A 81 -16.64 -2.83 4.14
C GLU A 81 -15.82 -3.94 4.79
N ALA A 82 -15.53 -5.04 4.08
CA ALA A 82 -14.70 -6.12 4.59
C ALA A 82 -13.30 -5.61 4.99
N ALA A 83 -12.63 -4.85 4.13
CA ALA A 83 -11.33 -4.28 4.46
C ALA A 83 -11.40 -3.34 5.66
N GLY A 84 -12.43 -2.48 5.73
CA GLY A 84 -12.67 -1.58 6.84
C GLY A 84 -12.83 -2.29 8.19
N LEU A 85 -13.56 -3.41 8.23
CA LEU A 85 -13.71 -4.24 9.44
C LEU A 85 -12.40 -4.83 9.96
N LYS A 86 -11.37 -4.95 9.11
CA LYS A 86 -10.03 -5.42 9.48
C LYS A 86 -9.02 -4.29 9.67
N ASN A 87 -9.47 -3.03 9.58
CA ASN A 87 -8.60 -1.85 9.53
C ASN A 87 -7.51 -1.97 8.44
N TRP A 88 -7.86 -2.61 7.32
CA TRP A 88 -7.02 -2.67 6.13
C TRP A 88 -7.37 -1.51 5.21
N GLU A 89 -6.35 -0.86 4.68
CA GLU A 89 -6.50 0.25 3.76
C GLU A 89 -6.54 -0.31 2.32
N LEU A 90 -7.66 -0.14 1.63
CA LEU A 90 -7.74 -0.39 0.19
C LEU A 90 -7.25 0.85 -0.54
N LEU A 91 -6.02 0.79 -1.04
CA LEU A 91 -5.41 1.88 -1.80
C LEU A 91 -6.09 2.01 -3.16
N GLU A 92 -6.32 0.88 -3.82
CA GLU A 92 -6.97 0.82 -5.12
C GLU A 92 -7.85 -0.43 -5.22
N LEU A 93 -8.98 -0.33 -5.91
CA LEU A 93 -9.92 -1.43 -6.15
C LEU A 93 -10.53 -1.29 -7.54
N ALA A 94 -10.35 -2.31 -8.38
CA ALA A 94 -10.97 -2.41 -9.70
C ALA A 94 -11.75 -3.72 -9.79
N VAL A 95 -13.07 -3.61 -10.00
CA VAL A 95 -13.96 -4.76 -10.21
C VAL A 95 -14.33 -4.84 -11.69
N MET A 96 -13.77 -5.85 -12.35
CA MET A 96 -14.01 -6.16 -13.76
C MET A 96 -15.18 -7.15 -13.89
N SER A 97 -15.57 -7.51 -15.11
CA SER A 97 -16.76 -8.34 -15.35
C SER A 97 -16.69 -9.74 -14.71
N ASP A 98 -15.50 -10.34 -14.61
CA ASP A 98 -15.26 -11.68 -14.09
C ASP A 98 -14.12 -11.76 -13.05
N HIS A 99 -13.45 -10.67 -12.72
CA HIS A 99 -12.33 -10.66 -11.77
C HIS A 99 -12.19 -9.32 -11.04
N VAL A 100 -11.41 -9.33 -9.96
CA VAL A 100 -11.14 -8.17 -9.12
C VAL A 100 -9.65 -8.01 -8.95
N HIS A 101 -9.16 -6.78 -9.10
CA HIS A 101 -7.83 -6.38 -8.66
C HIS A 101 -7.95 -5.43 -7.48
N ALA A 102 -7.12 -5.62 -6.45
CA ALA A 102 -7.04 -4.70 -5.33
C ALA A 102 -5.59 -4.51 -4.89
N VAL A 103 -5.28 -3.30 -4.44
CA VAL A 103 -4.06 -3.01 -3.67
C VAL A 103 -4.47 -2.80 -2.23
N VAL A 104 -4.04 -3.71 -1.36
CA VAL A 104 -4.39 -3.72 0.05
C VAL A 104 -3.14 -3.41 0.86
N ARG A 105 -3.24 -2.44 1.77
CA ARG A 105 -2.22 -2.13 2.76
C ARG A 105 -2.69 -2.56 4.14
N THR A 106 -1.86 -3.32 4.85
CA THR A 106 -2.12 -3.75 6.23
C THR A 106 -1.24 -2.99 7.21
N GLN A 107 -1.72 -2.80 8.45
CA GLN A 107 -0.99 -2.10 9.50
C GLN A 107 0.05 -2.98 10.22
N GLN A 108 -0.07 -4.30 10.04
CA GLN A 108 0.79 -5.32 10.64
C GLN A 108 1.06 -6.41 9.58
N PRO A 109 2.10 -7.25 9.79
CA PRO A 109 2.32 -8.42 8.94
C PRO A 109 1.11 -9.36 9.04
N VAL A 110 0.43 -9.58 7.90
CA VAL A 110 -0.68 -10.52 7.77
C VAL A 110 -0.38 -11.44 6.59
N SER A 111 -0.75 -12.71 6.69
CA SER A 111 -0.56 -13.61 5.56
C SER A 111 -1.46 -13.22 4.39
N VAL A 112 -0.90 -13.25 3.18
CA VAL A 112 -1.65 -13.02 1.93
C VAL A 112 -2.85 -13.94 1.81
N SER A 113 -2.70 -15.19 2.26
CA SER A 113 -3.78 -16.17 2.25
C SER A 113 -4.96 -15.73 3.11
N ASP A 114 -4.70 -15.15 4.29
CA ASP A 114 -5.75 -14.65 5.19
C ASP A 114 -6.47 -13.43 4.61
N ILE A 115 -5.73 -12.53 3.96
CA ILE A 115 -6.30 -11.36 3.27
C ILE A 115 -7.32 -11.83 2.23
N LEU A 116 -6.89 -12.72 1.32
CA LEU A 116 -7.73 -13.23 0.26
C LEU A 116 -8.88 -14.10 0.78
N PHE A 117 -8.64 -14.94 1.79
CA PHE A 117 -9.68 -15.76 2.41
C PHE A 117 -10.79 -14.88 2.99
N TYR A 118 -10.41 -13.85 3.74
CA TYR A 118 -11.37 -12.96 4.38
C TYR A 118 -12.13 -12.09 3.37
N LEU A 119 -11.42 -11.43 2.43
CA LEU A 119 -12.05 -10.58 1.43
C LEU A 119 -13.00 -11.39 0.52
N LYS A 120 -12.57 -12.56 0.04
CA LYS A 120 -13.41 -13.44 -0.81
C LYS A 120 -14.60 -13.98 -0.04
N GLY A 121 -14.39 -14.44 1.19
CA GLY A 121 -15.47 -14.99 2.02
C GLY A 121 -16.55 -13.95 2.34
N ARG A 122 -16.13 -12.78 2.85
CA ARG A 122 -17.07 -11.73 3.25
C ARG A 122 -17.82 -11.14 2.05
N SER A 123 -17.11 -10.79 0.99
CA SER A 123 -17.74 -10.27 -0.23
C SER A 123 -18.72 -11.27 -0.86
N SER A 124 -18.37 -12.57 -0.90
CA SER A 124 -19.29 -13.59 -1.40
C SER A 124 -20.56 -13.65 -0.57
N TYR A 125 -20.46 -13.59 0.76
CA TYR A 125 -21.62 -13.60 1.64
C TYR A 125 -22.54 -12.39 1.40
N ASP A 126 -21.98 -11.19 1.40
CA ASP A 126 -22.76 -9.95 1.25
C ASP A 126 -23.40 -9.83 -0.14
N VAL A 127 -22.69 -10.25 -1.20
CA VAL A 127 -23.23 -10.27 -2.58
C VAL A 127 -24.37 -11.28 -2.71
N PHE A 128 -24.25 -12.50 -2.17
CA PHE A 128 -25.36 -13.47 -2.21
C PHE A 128 -26.57 -13.02 -1.38
N LYS A 129 -26.34 -12.30 -0.28
CA LYS A 129 -27.41 -11.74 0.55
C LYS A 129 -28.23 -10.70 -0.21
N LYS A 130 -27.56 -9.82 -0.97
CA LYS A 130 -28.21 -8.76 -1.78
C LYS A 130 -28.76 -9.29 -3.11
N HIS A 131 -28.11 -10.29 -3.72
CA HIS A 131 -28.46 -10.84 -5.04
C HIS A 131 -28.74 -12.35 -4.96
N PRO A 132 -29.86 -12.79 -4.35
CA PRO A 132 -30.16 -14.21 -4.14
C PRO A 132 -30.27 -15.00 -5.45
N ASN A 133 -30.68 -14.35 -6.55
CA ASN A 133 -30.80 -14.95 -7.89
C ASN A 133 -29.46 -15.47 -8.43
N LEU A 134 -28.31 -15.02 -7.91
CA LEU A 134 -27.01 -15.58 -8.27
C LEU A 134 -26.89 -17.07 -7.95
N ARG A 135 -27.70 -17.60 -7.02
CA ARG A 135 -27.74 -19.04 -6.70
C ARG A 135 -28.23 -19.91 -7.86
N LEU A 136 -28.99 -19.36 -8.81
CA LEU A 136 -29.35 -20.07 -10.05
C LEU A 136 -28.09 -20.41 -10.88
N ARG A 137 -27.10 -19.51 -10.87
CA ARG A 137 -25.81 -19.71 -11.56
C ARG A 137 -24.76 -20.39 -10.66
N TYR A 138 -24.84 -20.17 -9.36
CA TYR A 138 -23.95 -20.73 -8.35
C TYR A 138 -24.72 -21.53 -7.29
N PRO A 139 -25.23 -22.73 -7.62
CA PRO A 139 -26.08 -23.51 -6.72
C PRO A 139 -25.38 -23.90 -5.42
N LYS A 140 -24.05 -24.08 -5.46
CA LYS A 140 -23.22 -24.38 -4.28
C LYS A 140 -22.80 -23.14 -3.47
N GLY A 141 -23.25 -21.94 -3.85
CA GLY A 141 -22.96 -20.70 -3.12
C GLY A 141 -21.49 -20.24 -3.17
N HIS A 142 -20.74 -20.63 -4.21
CA HIS A 142 -19.35 -20.20 -4.39
C HIS A 142 -19.26 -19.14 -5.48
N LEU A 143 -19.17 -17.86 -5.09
CA LEU A 143 -19.01 -16.76 -6.04
C LEU A 143 -17.62 -16.73 -6.66
N TRP A 144 -16.58 -16.99 -5.86
CA TRP A 144 -15.19 -16.88 -6.28
C TRP A 144 -14.56 -18.24 -6.60
N SER A 145 -13.60 -18.24 -7.52
CA SER A 145 -12.78 -19.43 -7.79
C SER A 145 -11.84 -19.73 -6.61
N PRO A 146 -11.35 -20.96 -6.45
CA PRO A 146 -10.33 -21.28 -5.44
C PRO A 146 -9.00 -20.54 -5.68
N GLY A 147 -8.67 -20.29 -6.95
CA GLY A 147 -7.46 -19.61 -7.38
C GLY A 147 -7.34 -18.19 -6.83
N LYS A 148 -6.09 -17.74 -6.72
CA LYS A 148 -5.72 -16.41 -6.25
C LYS A 148 -4.35 -16.03 -6.78
N PHE A 149 -4.19 -14.77 -7.15
CA PHE A 149 -2.91 -14.17 -7.50
C PHE A 149 -2.55 -13.14 -6.44
N CYS A 150 -1.26 -13.06 -6.12
CA CYS A 150 -0.73 -12.03 -5.23
C CYS A 150 0.69 -11.66 -5.62
N ARG A 151 1.00 -10.39 -5.48
CA ARG A 151 2.33 -9.82 -5.58
C ARG A 151 2.52 -8.78 -4.47
N THR A 152 3.66 -8.78 -3.81
CA THR A 152 4.02 -7.70 -2.89
C THR A 152 4.27 -6.42 -3.67
N VAL A 153 3.69 -5.32 -3.19
CA VAL A 153 3.99 -3.98 -3.70
C VAL A 153 5.05 -3.40 -2.78
N GLY A 154 6.15 -2.93 -3.36
CA GLY A 154 7.29 -2.44 -2.60
C GLY A 154 8.22 -1.63 -3.49
N ALA A 155 9.28 -1.09 -2.87
CA ALA A 155 10.32 -0.41 -3.61
C ALA A 155 10.88 -1.34 -4.71
N ASP A 156 11.22 -0.75 -5.84
CA ASP A 156 11.87 -1.46 -6.95
C ASP A 156 13.03 -2.32 -6.41
N LEU A 157 13.07 -3.58 -6.84
CA LEU A 157 14.06 -4.55 -6.41
C LEU A 157 15.48 -4.01 -6.62
N GLU A 158 15.73 -3.29 -7.71
CA GLU A 158 17.03 -2.68 -7.97
C GLU A 158 17.38 -1.61 -6.95
N VAL A 159 16.40 -0.78 -6.56
CA VAL A 159 16.56 0.26 -5.54
C VAL A 159 16.86 -0.38 -4.18
N ALA A 160 16.12 -1.42 -3.80
CA ALA A 160 16.35 -2.15 -2.56
C ALA A 160 17.74 -2.80 -2.52
N ARG A 161 18.16 -3.46 -3.62
CA ARG A 161 19.50 -4.08 -3.72
C ARG A 161 20.61 -3.04 -3.63
N LYS A 162 20.45 -1.91 -4.30
CA LYS A 162 21.41 -0.80 -4.23
C LYS A 162 21.52 -0.25 -2.80
N TYR A 163 20.39 -0.11 -2.10
CA TYR A 163 20.36 0.31 -0.70
C TYR A 163 21.17 -0.65 0.19
N VAL A 164 20.95 -1.96 0.06
CA VAL A 164 21.68 -2.98 0.85
C VAL A 164 23.19 -2.94 0.57
N ARG A 165 23.61 -2.84 -0.70
CA ARG A 165 25.04 -2.75 -1.05
C ARG A 165 25.70 -1.52 -0.43
N ASN A 166 25.00 -0.39 -0.45
CA ASN A 166 25.51 0.86 0.11
C ASN A 166 25.50 0.89 1.66
N GLN A 167 24.73 0.03 2.33
CA GLN A 167 24.65 -0.01 3.79
C GLN A 167 25.95 -0.52 4.45
N ILE A 168 26.68 -1.41 3.77
CA ILE A 168 27.97 -1.93 4.24
C ILE A 168 28.97 -0.78 4.44
N ASP A 169 29.03 0.16 3.49
CA ASP A 169 29.90 1.34 3.57
C ASP A 169 29.51 2.33 4.68
N ILE A 170 28.24 2.36 5.09
CA ILE A 170 27.72 3.34 6.06
C ILE A 170 27.92 2.87 7.50
N HIS A 171 27.81 1.57 7.76
CA HIS A 171 27.83 1.02 9.12
C HIS A 171 29.16 0.35 9.50
N GLN A 172 30.00 -0.02 8.53
CA GLN A 172 31.37 -0.43 8.82
C GLN A 172 32.31 0.78 8.67
N LYS A 173 32.44 1.59 9.72
CA LYS A 173 33.66 2.41 9.86
C LYS A 173 34.83 1.44 9.95
N LYS A 174 35.76 1.52 9.00
CA LYS A 174 36.98 0.70 9.06
C LYS A 174 37.73 1.06 10.34
N LEU A 175 38.15 0.04 11.10
CA LEU A 175 38.87 0.19 12.38
C LEU A 175 40.08 1.14 12.28
N GLY A 176 40.68 1.30 11.10
CA GLY A 176 41.80 2.21 10.84
C GLY A 176 41.50 3.71 11.01
N GLU A 177 40.24 4.13 11.10
CA GLU A 177 39.87 5.55 11.33
C GLU A 177 39.79 5.93 12.82
N TRP A 178 39.93 4.97 13.74
CA TRP A 178 39.91 5.22 15.20
C TRP A 178 41.32 5.32 15.81
N ALA A 179 42.36 5.05 15.02
CA ALA A 179 43.75 4.95 15.48
C ALA A 179 44.61 6.18 15.12
N SER A 180 43.99 7.33 14.80
CA SER A 180 44.66 8.61 14.51
C SER A 180 44.25 9.70 15.48
#